data_AF-A0A415SAI6-F1
#
_entry.id   AF-A0A415SAI6-F1
#
_cell.length_a   1.000
_cell.length_b   1.000
_cell.length_c   1.000
_cell.angle_alpha   90.00
_cell.angle_beta   90.00
_cell.angle_gamma   90.00
#
_symmetry.space_group_name_H-M   'P 1'
#
loop_
_entity.id
_entity.type
_entity.pdbx_description
1 polymer ?
#
loop_
_entity_poly.entity_id
_entity_poly.type
_entity_poly.pdbx_seq_one_letter_code
_entity_poly.pdbx_strand_id
1 'polypeptide(L)'
;MKLTYTNVNGYLIPNLTYKSGEQMEQLGKYGFLRRDYLKNHRNSMYQVMLLQDTIGEHLMEVDKAAREREEVILKQLEEKEPLPDKEKDQMEWVRAANQHRVIAEKIILKELIYI
;
A
#
# COMPACT_ATOMS: atom_id res chain seq x y z
N MET A 1 12.25 25.01 -5.35
CA MET A 1 11.29 24.46 -6.34
C MET A 1 11.52 25.19 -7.66
N LYS A 2 11.82 24.46 -8.74
CA LYS A 2 12.06 25.05 -10.08
C LYS A 2 10.78 24.86 -10.89
N LEU A 3 10.04 25.93 -11.15
CA LEU A 3 8.80 25.85 -11.93
C LEU A 3 9.17 25.63 -13.40
N THR A 4 8.64 24.57 -14.00
CA THR A 4 8.74 24.34 -15.46
C THR A 4 7.40 24.67 -16.10
N TYR A 5 7.39 24.94 -17.40
CA TYR A 5 6.19 25.36 -18.12
C TYR A 5 6.03 24.57 -19.41
N THR A 6 4.78 24.30 -19.78
CA THR A 6 4.41 23.73 -21.08
C THR A 6 3.68 24.80 -21.90
N ASN A 7 4.12 25.02 -23.14
CA ASN A 7 3.45 25.93 -24.05
C ASN A 7 2.22 25.23 -24.65
N VAL A 8 1.04 25.78 -24.41
CA VAL A 8 -0.22 25.35 -25.02
C VAL A 8 -0.83 26.55 -25.71
N ASN A 9 -0.84 26.54 -27.04
CA ASN A 9 -1.41 27.60 -27.89
C ASN A 9 -0.88 29.01 -27.57
N GLY A 10 0.41 29.15 -27.27
CA GLY A 10 1.04 30.43 -26.94
C GLY A 10 0.95 30.83 -25.47
N TYR A 11 0.23 30.06 -24.65
CA TYR A 11 0.18 30.25 -23.20
C TYR A 11 1.18 29.32 -22.51
N LEU A 12 1.99 29.88 -21.59
CA LEU A 12 2.87 29.10 -20.72
C LEU A 12 2.09 28.64 -19.50
N ILE A 13 1.69 27.37 -19.51
CA ILE A 13 1.02 26.73 -18.39
C ILE A 13 2.08 26.13 -17.45
N PRO A 14 2.10 26.48 -16.15
CA PRO A 14 3.04 25.90 -15.21
C PRO A 14 2.78 24.40 -15.02
N ASN A 15 3.84 23.61 -15.08
CA ASN A 15 3.80 22.18 -14.77
C ASN A 15 3.80 22.02 -13.26
N LEU A 16 2.61 22.04 -12.67
CA LEU A 16 2.42 21.85 -11.24
C LEU A 16 2.40 20.36 -10.93
N THR A 17 3.46 19.86 -10.31
CA THR A 17 3.50 18.53 -9.71
C THR A 17 3.59 18.67 -8.19
N TYR A 18 2.83 17.85 -7.49
CA TYR A 18 2.88 17.75 -6.02
C TYR A 18 3.86 16.64 -5.64
N LYS A 19 4.51 16.73 -4.49
CA LYS A 19 5.43 15.66 -4.01
C LYS A 19 4.69 14.34 -3.87
N SER A 20 3.44 14.40 -3.43
CA SER A 20 2.58 13.23 -3.33
C SER A 20 2.37 12.52 -4.66
N GLY A 21 2.42 13.24 -5.79
CA GLY A 21 2.29 12.63 -7.12
C GLY A 21 3.41 11.64 -7.43
N GLU A 22 4.66 12.03 -7.20
CA GLU A 22 5.84 11.18 -7.40
C GLU A 22 5.87 9.99 -6.41
N GLN A 23 5.41 10.21 -5.18
CA GLN A 23 5.31 9.17 -4.16
C GLN A 23 4.23 8.13 -4.49
N MET A 24 3.13 8.55 -5.12
CA MET A 24 2.05 7.65 -5.52
C MET A 24 2.47 6.65 -6.60
N GLU A 25 3.44 7.00 -7.46
CA GLU A 25 3.99 6.09 -8.47
C GLU A 25 4.76 4.91 -7.84
N GLN A 26 5.21 5.05 -6.60
CA GLN A 26 6.01 4.06 -5.87
C GLN A 26 5.17 3.16 -4.95
N LEU A 27 3.84 3.34 -4.90
CA LEU A 27 2.99 2.60 -3.98
C LEU A 27 2.89 1.11 -4.32
N GLY A 28 3.02 0.29 -3.29
CA GLY A 28 2.68 -1.13 -3.35
C GLY A 28 1.18 -1.39 -3.21
N LYS A 29 0.83 -2.68 -3.15
CA LYS A 29 -0.55 -3.17 -3.01
C LYS A 29 -1.31 -2.48 -1.87
N TYR A 30 -0.69 -2.39 -0.69
CA TYR A 30 -1.36 -1.89 0.52
C TYR A 30 -1.54 -0.37 0.47
N GLY A 31 -0.58 0.35 -0.11
CA GLY A 31 -0.72 1.78 -0.40
C GLY A 31 -1.93 2.08 -1.29
N PHE A 32 -2.12 1.30 -2.37
CA PHE A 32 -3.29 1.45 -3.23
C PHE A 32 -4.61 1.13 -2.51
N LEU A 33 -4.65 0.06 -1.73
CA LEU A 33 -5.85 -0.28 -0.96
C LEU A 33 -6.22 0.80 0.07
N ARG A 34 -5.22 1.37 0.76
CA ARG A 34 -5.45 2.48 1.70
C ARG A 34 -5.96 3.72 0.99
N ARG A 35 -5.37 4.06 -0.16
CA ARG A 35 -5.82 5.19 -1.00
C ARG A 35 -7.28 5.03 -1.40
N ASP A 36 -7.64 3.86 -1.91
CA ASP A 36 -9.00 3.60 -2.40
C ASP A 36 -10.00 3.63 -1.24
N TYR A 37 -9.63 3.08 -0.08
CA TYR A 37 -10.45 3.18 1.12
C TYR A 37 -10.65 4.63 1.57
N LEU A 38 -9.56 5.41 1.67
CA LEU A 38 -9.63 6.82 2.05
C LEU A 38 -10.50 7.62 1.09
N LYS A 39 -10.33 7.41 -0.22
CA LYS A 39 -11.11 8.12 -1.24
C LYS A 39 -12.59 7.78 -1.20
N ASN A 40 -12.95 6.51 -1.00
CA ASN A 40 -14.33 6.04 -1.09
C ASN A 40 -15.11 6.10 0.23
N HIS A 41 -14.42 5.98 1.37
CA HIS A 41 -15.06 5.86 2.69
C HIS A 41 -14.65 6.99 3.66
N ARG A 42 -13.53 7.67 3.43
CA ARG A 42 -13.03 8.76 4.28
C ARG A 42 -12.66 10.01 3.46
N ASN A 43 -13.49 10.35 2.46
CA ASN A 43 -13.15 11.35 1.44
C ASN A 43 -12.73 12.70 2.06
N SER A 44 -13.35 13.15 3.15
CA SER A 44 -12.95 14.40 3.82
C SER A 44 -11.48 14.38 4.26
N MET A 45 -11.01 13.28 4.85
CA MET A 45 -9.61 13.12 5.25
C MET A 45 -8.69 13.04 4.03
N TYR A 46 -9.11 12.30 3.00
CA TYR A 46 -8.39 12.21 1.74
C TYR A 46 -8.16 13.61 1.10
N GLN A 47 -9.21 14.42 1.02
CA GLN A 47 -9.12 15.77 0.44
C GLN A 47 -8.22 16.69 1.26
N VAL A 48 -8.30 16.64 2.59
CA VAL A 48 -7.42 17.44 3.47
C VAL A 48 -5.96 17.08 3.23
N MET A 49 -5.61 15.80 3.24
CA MET A 49 -4.23 15.36 3.00
C MET A 49 -3.75 15.69 1.59
N LEU A 50 -4.63 15.60 0.58
CA LEU A 50 -4.31 15.97 -0.80
C LEU A 50 -4.00 17.47 -0.92
N LEU A 51 -4.82 18.33 -0.31
CA LEU A 51 -4.61 19.78 -0.32
C LEU A 51 -3.36 20.21 0.46
N GLN A 52 -2.98 19.43 1.47
CA GLN A 52 -1.76 19.64 2.27
C GLN A 52 -0.51 19.00 1.66
N ASP A 53 -0.64 18.27 0.54
CA ASP A 53 0.45 17.48 -0.08
C ASP A 53 1.11 16.46 0.89
N THR A 54 0.32 15.91 1.83
CA THR A 54 0.77 14.91 2.82
C THR A 54 0.28 13.50 2.50
N ILE A 55 -0.60 13.36 1.50
CA ILE A 55 -1.21 12.06 1.18
C ILE A 55 -0.22 11.04 0.65
N GLY A 56 0.79 11.46 -0.13
CA GLY A 56 1.81 10.55 -0.66
C GLY A 56 2.62 9.91 0.47
N GLU A 57 3.10 10.74 1.41
CA GLU A 57 3.83 10.28 2.60
C GLU A 57 3.00 9.31 3.44
N HIS A 58 1.75 9.66 3.77
CA HIS A 58 0.86 8.77 4.53
C HIS A 58 0.68 7.40 3.86
N LEU A 59 0.45 7.38 2.54
CA LEU A 59 0.24 6.12 1.80
C LEU A 59 1.52 5.28 1.73
N MET A 60 2.69 5.91 1.59
CA MET A 60 3.98 5.21 1.64
C MET A 60 4.26 4.60 3.01
N GLU A 61 3.98 5.34 4.09
CA GLU A 61 4.13 4.83 5.45
C GLU A 61 3.24 3.63 5.71
N VAL A 62 1.95 3.72 5.33
CA VAL A 62 1.01 2.60 5.48
C VAL A 62 1.43 1.40 4.64
N ASP A 63 1.89 1.60 3.40
CA ASP A 63 2.35 0.50 2.56
C ASP A 63 3.58 -0.21 3.15
N LYS A 64 4.54 0.56 3.65
CA LYS A 64 5.73 0.02 4.31
C LYS A 64 5.36 -0.73 5.59
N ALA A 65 4.55 -0.12 6.46
CA ALA A 65 4.09 -0.74 7.70
C ALA A 65 3.32 -2.04 7.44
N ALA A 66 2.49 -2.08 6.39
CA ALA A 66 1.76 -3.28 6.01
C ALA A 66 2.68 -4.42 5.56
N ARG A 67 3.72 -4.13 4.78
CA ARG A 67 4.73 -5.13 4.37
C ARG A 67 5.52 -5.66 5.55
N GLU A 68 6.00 -4.79 6.42
CA GLU A 68 6.70 -5.18 7.65
C GLU A 68 5.80 -6.03 8.56
N ARG A 69 4.52 -5.67 8.67
CA ARG A 69 3.53 -6.42 9.43
C ARG A 69 3.24 -7.80 8.83
N GLU A 70 3.16 -7.90 7.50
CA GLU A 70 3.00 -9.18 6.79
C GLU A 70 4.14 -10.14 7.10
N GLU A 71 5.40 -9.67 7.02
CA GLU A 71 6.56 -10.49 7.33
C GLU A 71 6.54 -11.01 8.77
N VAL A 72 6.15 -10.16 9.73
CA VAL A 72 6.03 -10.57 11.14
C VAL A 72 4.94 -11.62 11.32
N ILE A 73 3.76 -11.43 10.72
CA ILE A 73 2.65 -12.39 10.85
C ILE A 73 3.02 -13.72 10.21
N LEU A 74 3.61 -13.71 9.02
CA LEU A 74 4.00 -14.94 8.33
C LEU A 74 5.03 -15.74 9.14
N LYS A 75 6.04 -15.09 9.74
CA LYS A 75 7.00 -15.75 10.64
C LYS A 75 6.30 -16.38 11.85
N GLN A 76 5.39 -15.65 12.50
CA GLN A 76 4.63 -16.15 13.64
C GLN A 76 3.73 -17.34 13.28
N LEU A 77 3.14 -17.31 12.09
CA LEU A 77 2.32 -18.42 11.59
C LEU A 77 3.18 -19.65 11.27
N GLU A 78 4.35 -19.47 10.66
CA GLU A 78 5.27 -20.57 10.37
C GLU A 78 5.89 -21.19 11.64
N GLU A 79 6.15 -20.40 12.68
CA GLU A 79 6.57 -20.90 13.99
C GLU A 79 5.49 -21.76 14.67
N LYS A 80 4.22 -21.38 14.50
CA LYS A 80 3.08 -22.05 15.13
C LYS A 80 2.56 -23.24 14.32
N GLU A 81 2.54 -23.11 13.00
CA GLU A 81 2.03 -24.07 12.03
C GLU A 81 3.08 -24.20 10.90
N PRO A 82 4.14 -25.01 11.10
CA PRO A 82 5.21 -25.13 10.12
C PRO A 82 4.71 -25.60 8.76
N LEU A 83 5.26 -25.04 7.70
CA LEU A 83 4.93 -25.48 6.34
C LEU A 83 5.43 -26.92 6.12
N PRO A 84 4.66 -27.78 5.42
CA PRO A 84 5.06 -29.15 5.16
C PRO A 84 6.28 -29.22 4.22
N ASP A 85 6.87 -30.39 4.05
CA ASP A 85 8.03 -30.56 3.17
C ASP A 85 7.61 -30.36 1.70
N LYS A 86 8.13 -29.30 1.07
CA LYS A 86 7.76 -28.90 -0.29
C LYS A 86 8.15 -29.95 -1.34
N GLU A 87 9.21 -30.71 -1.12
CA GLU A 87 9.67 -31.73 -2.07
C GLU A 87 8.81 -32.99 -2.02
N LYS A 88 8.24 -33.29 -0.85
CA LYS A 88 7.37 -34.47 -0.65
C LYS A 88 5.92 -34.18 -0.96
N ASP A 89 5.42 -33.04 -0.49
CA ASP A 89 4.00 -32.70 -0.49
C ASP A 89 3.75 -31.29 -1.04
N GLN A 90 4.16 -31.07 -2.29
CA GLN A 90 4.07 -29.75 -2.95
C GLN A 90 2.67 -29.12 -2.87
N MET A 91 1.61 -29.92 -3.06
CA MET A 91 0.23 -29.41 -3.03
C MET A 91 -0.22 -28.98 -1.63
N GLU A 92 0.14 -29.75 -0.59
CA GLU A 92 -0.16 -29.36 0.78
C GLU A 92 0.68 -28.15 1.22
N TRP A 93 1.94 -28.05 0.74
CA TRP A 93 2.75 -26.85 0.96
C TRP A 93 2.10 -25.60 0.39
N VAL A 94 1.63 -25.66 -0.87
CA VAL A 94 0.93 -24.54 -1.51
C VAL A 94 -0.35 -24.19 -0.74
N ARG A 95 -1.11 -25.18 -0.27
CA ARG A 95 -2.33 -24.96 0.53
C ARG A 95 -1.99 -24.24 1.83
N ALA A 96 -1.02 -24.74 2.61
CA ALA A 96 -0.64 -24.16 3.89
C ALA A 96 -0.08 -22.74 3.73
N ALA A 97 0.81 -22.54 2.76
CA ALA A 97 1.37 -21.22 2.46
C ALA A 97 0.28 -20.21 2.07
N ASN A 98 -0.70 -20.61 1.24
CA ASN A 98 -1.82 -19.75 0.87
C ASN A 98 -2.72 -19.43 2.07
N GLN A 99 -2.99 -20.41 2.94
CA GLN A 99 -3.74 -20.18 4.18
C GLN A 99 -3.06 -19.12 5.05
N HIS A 100 -1.74 -19.21 5.24
CA HIS A 100 -0.98 -18.22 6.01
C HIS A 100 -1.09 -16.82 5.41
N ARG A 101 -0.94 -16.70 4.08
CA ARG A 101 -1.07 -15.41 3.38
C ARG A 101 -2.46 -14.81 3.54
N VAL A 102 -3.51 -15.62 3.43
CA VAL A 102 -4.91 -15.16 3.61
C VAL A 102 -5.13 -14.67 5.05
N ILE A 103 -4.56 -15.33 6.05
CA ILE A 103 -4.65 -14.90 7.45
C ILE A 103 -3.92 -13.57 7.64
N ALA A 104 -2.68 -13.47 7.16
CA ALA A 104 -1.88 -12.24 7.25
C ALA A 104 -2.58 -11.06 6.58
N GLU A 105 -3.10 -11.27 5.37
CA GLU A 105 -3.81 -10.24 4.61
C GLU A 105 -5.06 -9.76 5.35
N LYS A 106 -5.90 -10.67 5.89
CA LYS A 106 -7.09 -10.29 6.66
C LYS A 106 -6.76 -9.43 7.87
N ILE A 107 -5.66 -9.73 8.56
CA ILE A 107 -5.21 -8.97 9.73
C ILE A 107 -4.78 -7.56 9.29
N ILE A 108 -3.93 -7.45 8.26
CA ILE A 108 -3.42 -6.18 7.74
C ILE A 108 -4.55 -5.28 7.24
N LEU A 109 -5.51 -5.85 6.48
CA LEU A 109 -6.66 -5.10 5.98
C LEU A 109 -7.44 -4.44 7.12
N LYS A 110 -7.63 -5.17 8.22
CA LYS A 110 -8.35 -4.70 9.41
C LYS A 110 -7.54 -3.70 10.24
N GLU A 111 -6.25 -3.95 10.44
CA GLU A 111 -5.39 -3.16 11.33
C GLU A 111 -4.92 -1.84 10.69
N LEU A 112 -4.64 -1.84 9.38
CA LEU A 112 -3.93 -0.72 8.74
C LEU A 112 -4.70 -0.08 7.58
N ILE A 113 -5.52 -0.85 6.86
CA ILE A 113 -6.12 -0.36 5.60
C ILE A 113 -7.50 0.26 5.83
N TYR A 114 -8.38 -0.40 6.58
CA TYR A 114 -9.79 -0.04 6.70
C TYR A 114 -10.14 0.71 8.00
N ILE A 115 -9.21 1.51 8.51
CA ILE A 115 -9.38 2.38 9.70
C ILE A 115 -9.97 3.76 9.35
#